data_AF-A0A060SNW4-F1
#
_entry.id   AF-A0A060SNW4-F1
#
_cell.length_a   1.000
_cell.length_b   1.000
_cell.length_c   1.000
_cell.angle_alpha   90.00
_cell.angle_beta   90.00
_cell.angle_gamma   90.00
#
_symmetry.space_group_name_H-M   'P 1'
#
loop_
_entity.id
_entity.type
_entity.pdbx_description
1 polymer ?
#
loop_
_entity_poly.entity_id
_entity_poly.type
_entity_poly.pdbx_seq_one_letter_code
_entity_poly.pdbx_strand_id
1 'polypeptide(L)'
;MRYAFRVRSLFVTPANDTSLRGQLVFDEIARTRSTLNLLPRLSVLSWTSHLGERLRLSLMFMHENVKHFEIRLVPSDNYSYAVYFAEIALRMPKLTCLDMRFTFPVRDFEPDLCKLFESLPHLQKVILPKYTFTSKVVEQLSKNPSLKVAQFEYTEEQGSGDPSDVHNWFPSLNEGAFPSLIDISVSVHLPHMVRFLKSGSCPAHLQCLYVHVLYIVPPSQVREFLDAVVEHCPQLTQLHIDFIGEPSPLMFRTRLSEEDRIGWSTLRPLLNLTKLTQFNLNWDAPLSLTQDDIEELAASMSALEVLTLCPEPIPCPQASPLTLRALIPFARHCHNMRELSLYLEASTTDLDDASRQLSASLPPIHFRRLQRLNFGLSPIPEPEPVALFLSQLCPPGCEINAGITWPEGFNGMEVQTPEDAAVLTDIWKEAGDWYPRWEEVNRVLPLLTKVRIEERLRRRELEREVEDLRMRSRVLEERLNVGVPHDGGCILA
;
A
#
# COMPACT_ATOMS: atom_id res chain seq x y z
N MET A 1 -30.07 32.26 13.08
CA MET A 1 -28.74 31.60 13.02
C MET A 1 -28.42 30.62 14.17
N ARG A 2 -29.39 30.01 14.90
CA ARG A 2 -29.05 29.08 16.01
C ARG A 2 -28.27 27.83 15.57
N TYR A 3 -28.44 27.38 14.32
CA TYR A 3 -27.78 26.19 13.80
C TYR A 3 -26.33 26.42 13.32
N ALA A 4 -25.95 27.66 13.01
CA ALA A 4 -24.61 27.98 12.47
C ALA A 4 -23.47 27.54 13.40
N PHE A 5 -23.66 27.69 14.71
CA PHE A 5 -22.68 27.27 15.73
C PHE A 5 -22.54 25.75 15.88
N ARG A 6 -23.40 24.96 15.25
CA ARG A 6 -23.33 23.48 15.28
C ARG A 6 -22.59 22.91 14.08
N VAL A 7 -22.45 23.68 13.00
CA VAL A 7 -21.75 23.23 11.80
C VAL A 7 -20.25 23.28 12.03
N ARG A 8 -19.61 22.11 11.99
CA ARG A 8 -18.15 21.94 12.12
C ARG A 8 -17.46 21.61 10.79
N SER A 9 -18.23 21.07 9.85
CA SER A 9 -17.75 20.68 8.53
C SER A 9 -18.73 21.12 7.46
N LEU A 10 -18.21 21.61 6.34
CA LEU A 10 -18.98 21.99 5.15
C LEU A 10 -18.30 21.35 3.93
N PHE A 11 -19.07 20.61 3.13
CA PHE A 11 -18.60 19.93 1.95
C PHE A 11 -19.42 20.39 0.74
N VAL A 12 -18.74 20.97 -0.24
CA VAL A 12 -19.28 21.24 -1.57
C VAL A 12 -18.58 20.29 -2.53
N THR A 13 -19.29 19.24 -2.91
CA THR A 13 -18.81 18.21 -3.82
C THR A 13 -19.31 18.46 -5.25
N PRO A 14 -18.69 17.86 -6.27
CA PRO A 14 -19.20 17.84 -7.65
C PRO A 14 -20.70 17.56 -7.76
N ALA A 15 -21.19 16.55 -7.03
CA ALA A 15 -22.59 16.14 -7.06
C ALA A 15 -23.53 17.27 -6.61
N ASN A 16 -23.16 17.98 -5.55
CA ASN A 16 -23.98 19.06 -4.98
C ASN A 16 -23.71 20.42 -5.60
N ASP A 17 -22.59 20.58 -6.32
CA ASP A 17 -22.21 21.81 -6.99
C ASP A 17 -23.31 22.21 -8.00
N THR A 18 -23.88 21.26 -8.74
CA THR A 18 -25.00 21.49 -9.66
C THR A 18 -26.23 22.13 -9.00
N SER A 19 -26.42 21.91 -7.70
CA SER A 19 -27.54 22.44 -6.91
C SER A 19 -27.27 23.83 -6.32
N LEU A 20 -26.02 24.32 -6.39
CA LEU A 20 -25.69 25.65 -5.91
C LEU A 20 -26.33 26.70 -6.84
N ARG A 21 -27.13 27.58 -6.23
CA ARG A 21 -27.71 28.73 -6.93
C ARG A 21 -26.60 29.66 -7.42
N GLY A 22 -26.91 30.43 -8.47
CA GLY A 22 -25.97 31.37 -9.08
C GLY A 22 -25.37 32.36 -8.07
N GLN A 23 -24.24 32.95 -8.46
CA GLN A 23 -23.43 33.88 -7.68
C GLN A 23 -24.24 34.93 -6.90
N LEU A 24 -25.33 35.45 -7.48
CA LEU A 24 -26.21 36.44 -6.85
C LEU A 24 -26.71 36.03 -5.46
N VAL A 25 -26.96 34.74 -5.22
CA VAL A 25 -27.42 34.26 -3.90
C VAL A 25 -26.30 34.37 -2.87
N PHE A 26 -25.08 34.05 -3.27
CA PHE A 26 -23.91 34.14 -2.41
C PHE A 26 -23.53 35.60 -2.15
N ASP A 27 -23.66 36.47 -3.15
CA ASP A 27 -23.47 37.91 -2.99
C ASP A 27 -24.53 38.51 -2.04
N GLU A 28 -25.78 38.05 -2.13
CA GLU A 28 -26.82 38.44 -1.18
C GLU A 28 -26.50 37.97 0.24
N ILE A 29 -26.14 36.70 0.42
CA ILE A 29 -25.73 36.16 1.74
C ILE A 29 -24.54 36.96 2.30
N ALA A 30 -23.54 37.26 1.48
CA ALA A 30 -22.37 38.03 1.88
C ALA A 30 -22.73 39.46 2.31
N ARG A 31 -23.74 40.08 1.67
CA ARG A 31 -24.27 41.41 2.02
C ARG A 31 -25.19 41.40 3.24
N THR A 32 -26.01 40.36 3.43
CA THR A 32 -27.04 40.31 4.47
C THR A 32 -26.61 39.60 5.75
N ARG A 33 -25.38 39.03 5.80
CA ARG A 33 -24.90 38.31 6.98
C ARG A 33 -24.82 39.22 8.21
N SER A 34 -25.40 38.77 9.33
CA SER A 34 -25.35 39.50 10.60
C SER A 34 -24.05 39.28 11.38
N THR A 35 -23.24 38.31 10.96
CA THR A 35 -21.93 37.99 11.56
C THR A 35 -20.89 37.89 10.46
N LEU A 36 -19.65 38.27 10.77
CA LEU A 36 -18.53 38.15 9.83
C LEU A 36 -18.34 36.69 9.39
N ASN A 37 -18.29 35.77 10.36
CA ASN A 37 -18.20 34.34 10.11
C ASN A 37 -19.61 33.75 10.10
N LEU A 38 -20.04 33.24 8.95
CA LEU A 38 -21.36 32.58 8.79
C LEU A 38 -21.45 31.30 9.62
N LEU A 39 -20.34 30.56 9.71
CA LEU A 39 -20.24 29.28 10.40
C LEU A 39 -19.08 29.34 11.42
N PRO A 40 -19.21 30.08 12.54
CA PRO A 40 -18.08 30.44 13.40
C PRO A 40 -17.32 29.27 14.03
N ARG A 41 -17.91 28.06 14.05
CA ARG A 41 -17.29 26.82 14.55
C ARG A 41 -16.86 25.85 13.44
N LEU A 42 -16.83 26.30 12.19
CA LEU A 42 -16.31 25.51 11.08
C LEU A 42 -14.82 25.24 11.29
N SER A 43 -14.45 23.98 11.24
CA SER A 43 -13.07 23.49 11.34
C SER A 43 -12.61 22.77 10.08
N VAL A 44 -13.55 22.24 9.29
CA VAL A 44 -13.30 21.52 8.04
C VAL A 44 -14.09 22.19 6.91
N LEU A 45 -13.40 22.63 5.87
CA LEU A 45 -14.02 23.19 4.68
C LEU A 45 -13.53 22.40 3.46
N SER A 46 -14.44 21.79 2.72
CA SER A 46 -14.15 21.11 1.46
C SER A 46 -14.92 21.76 0.33
N TRP A 47 -14.20 22.20 -0.69
CA TRP A 47 -14.73 22.95 -1.83
C TRP A 47 -14.18 22.40 -3.15
N THR A 48 -14.83 21.35 -3.67
CA THR A 48 -14.37 20.60 -4.85
C THR A 48 -15.25 20.80 -6.09
N SER A 49 -15.73 22.05 -6.28
CA SER A 49 -16.49 22.48 -7.47
C SER A 49 -15.71 22.29 -8.78
N HIS A 50 -16.39 21.91 -9.86
CA HIS A 50 -15.80 21.81 -11.20
C HIS A 50 -15.75 23.15 -11.95
N LEU A 51 -16.37 24.20 -11.39
CA LEU A 51 -16.40 25.52 -12.00
C LEU A 51 -15.42 26.45 -11.27
N GLY A 52 -14.39 26.93 -11.99
CA GLY A 52 -13.35 27.80 -11.43
C GLY A 52 -13.90 29.12 -10.87
N GLU A 53 -14.94 29.69 -11.50
CA GLU A 53 -15.59 30.93 -11.04
C GLU A 53 -16.21 30.81 -9.64
N ARG A 54 -16.47 29.58 -9.18
CA ARG A 54 -17.05 29.30 -7.86
C ARG A 54 -16.01 29.22 -6.75
N LEU A 55 -14.71 29.23 -7.06
CA LEU A 55 -13.64 29.23 -6.06
C LEU A 55 -13.82 30.37 -5.05
N ARG A 56 -14.11 31.59 -5.53
CA ARG A 56 -14.33 32.76 -4.66
C ARG A 56 -15.52 32.62 -3.71
N LEU A 57 -16.51 31.76 -4.02
CA LEU A 57 -17.66 31.56 -3.16
C LEU A 57 -17.26 30.87 -1.84
N SER A 58 -16.18 30.10 -1.85
CA SER A 58 -15.62 29.49 -0.64
C SER A 58 -15.12 30.52 0.38
N LEU A 59 -14.71 31.72 -0.07
CA LEU A 59 -14.07 32.74 0.78
C LEU A 59 -14.92 33.22 1.95
N MET A 60 -16.26 33.16 1.83
CA MET A 60 -17.15 33.57 2.92
C MET A 60 -17.20 32.57 4.08
N PHE A 61 -16.74 31.35 3.85
CA PHE A 61 -16.66 30.28 4.85
C PHE A 61 -15.24 30.15 5.44
N MET A 62 -14.24 30.80 4.85
CA MET A 62 -12.87 30.82 5.36
C MET A 62 -12.74 31.74 6.56
N HIS A 63 -12.19 31.22 7.67
CA HIS A 63 -11.82 31.98 8.85
C HIS A 63 -10.83 31.19 9.73
N GLU A 64 -10.28 31.82 10.76
CA GLU A 64 -9.13 31.32 11.53
C GLU A 64 -9.32 29.96 12.24
N ASN A 65 -10.57 29.51 12.38
CA ASN A 65 -10.88 28.23 13.03
C ASN A 65 -10.85 27.05 12.06
N VAL A 66 -10.83 27.30 10.75
CA VAL A 66 -10.65 26.24 9.74
C VAL A 66 -9.24 25.68 9.87
N LYS A 67 -9.15 24.37 10.06
CA LYS A 67 -7.90 23.60 10.25
C LYS A 67 -7.62 22.66 9.09
N HIS A 68 -8.68 22.15 8.47
CA HIS A 68 -8.60 21.31 7.29
C HIS A 68 -9.31 22.00 6.14
N PHE A 69 -8.57 22.20 5.05
CA PHE A 69 -9.10 22.79 3.84
C PHE A 69 -8.79 21.89 2.65
N GLU A 70 -9.84 21.46 1.97
CA GLU A 70 -9.79 20.66 0.75
C GLU A 70 -10.35 21.51 -0.39
N ILE A 71 -9.66 21.54 -1.52
CA ILE A 71 -10.05 22.34 -2.66
C ILE A 71 -9.74 21.69 -3.99
N ARG A 72 -10.67 21.79 -4.95
CA ARG A 72 -10.39 21.58 -6.37
C ARG A 72 -10.06 22.89 -7.05
N LEU A 73 -8.85 23.03 -7.58
CA LEU A 73 -8.47 24.16 -8.42
C LEU A 73 -8.93 23.90 -9.85
N VAL A 74 -9.60 24.89 -10.43
CA VAL A 74 -10.02 24.89 -11.83
C VAL A 74 -9.68 26.26 -12.40
N PRO A 75 -8.94 26.34 -13.53
CA PRO A 75 -8.57 27.62 -14.13
C PRO A 75 -9.79 28.52 -14.37
N SER A 76 -9.62 29.81 -14.11
CA SER A 76 -10.66 30.81 -14.33
C SER A 76 -10.03 32.10 -14.83
N ASP A 77 -10.55 32.61 -15.95
CA ASP A 77 -10.09 33.89 -16.54
C ASP A 77 -10.37 35.08 -15.62
N ASN A 78 -11.36 34.96 -14.74
CA ASN A 78 -11.89 36.04 -13.92
C ASN A 78 -11.22 36.14 -12.53
N TYR A 79 -10.40 35.15 -12.15
CA TYR A 79 -9.90 35.09 -10.78
C TYR A 79 -8.56 34.35 -10.66
N SER A 80 -7.49 35.11 -10.35
CA SER A 80 -6.12 34.60 -10.23
C SER A 80 -5.90 33.77 -8.96
N TYR A 81 -5.13 32.69 -9.08
CA TYR A 81 -4.69 31.87 -7.94
C TYR A 81 -3.84 32.66 -6.93
N ALA A 82 -3.03 33.63 -7.37
CA ALA A 82 -2.26 34.48 -6.47
C ALA A 82 -3.15 35.20 -5.45
N VAL A 83 -4.26 35.78 -5.94
CA VAL A 83 -5.24 36.48 -5.10
C VAL A 83 -5.94 35.48 -4.18
N TYR A 84 -6.35 34.35 -4.73
CA TYR A 84 -7.04 33.33 -3.96
C TYR A 84 -6.20 32.77 -2.82
N PHE A 85 -4.94 32.44 -3.09
CA PHE A 85 -4.01 31.92 -2.10
C PHE A 85 -3.67 32.94 -1.02
N ALA A 86 -3.53 34.23 -1.39
CA ALA A 86 -3.40 35.29 -0.40
C ALA A 86 -4.61 35.36 0.55
N GLU A 87 -5.83 35.16 0.04
CA GLU A 87 -7.04 35.10 0.87
C GLU A 87 -7.06 33.86 1.78
N ILE A 88 -6.60 32.69 1.31
CA ILE A 88 -6.45 31.49 2.15
C ILE A 88 -5.50 31.79 3.32
N ALA A 89 -4.32 32.30 3.02
CA ALA A 89 -3.31 32.64 4.03
C ALA A 89 -3.83 33.65 5.06
N LEU A 90 -4.50 34.70 4.59
CA LEU A 90 -5.04 35.77 5.43
C LEU A 90 -6.18 35.26 6.34
N ARG A 91 -7.10 34.46 5.80
CA ARG A 91 -8.31 34.04 6.50
C ARG A 91 -8.12 32.78 7.33
N MET A 92 -7.22 31.88 6.94
CA MET A 92 -6.99 30.59 7.58
C MET A 92 -5.53 30.43 8.02
N PRO A 93 -4.94 31.37 8.78
CA PRO A 93 -3.51 31.33 9.14
C PRO A 93 -3.14 30.14 10.06
N LYS A 94 -4.14 29.49 10.67
CA LYS A 94 -3.97 28.34 11.56
C LYS A 94 -4.31 27.02 10.86
N LEU A 95 -4.21 26.97 9.52
CA LEU A 95 -4.46 25.78 8.74
C LEU A 95 -3.40 24.71 9.06
N THR A 96 -3.85 23.49 9.34
CA THR A 96 -2.98 22.35 9.67
C THR A 96 -2.98 21.29 8.57
N CYS A 97 -4.02 21.23 7.73
CA CYS A 97 -4.12 20.31 6.62
C CYS A 97 -4.64 21.03 5.39
N LEU A 98 -3.92 20.88 4.27
CA LEU A 98 -4.29 21.42 2.97
C LEU A 98 -4.29 20.30 1.94
N ASP A 99 -5.44 20.05 1.33
CA ASP A 99 -5.61 19.11 0.23
C ASP A 99 -6.00 19.89 -1.03
N MET A 100 -5.14 19.85 -2.05
CA MET A 100 -5.38 20.50 -3.34
C MET A 100 -5.54 19.45 -4.44
N ARG A 101 -6.60 19.59 -5.21
CA ARG A 101 -6.94 18.71 -6.33
C ARG A 101 -6.95 19.48 -7.64
N PHE A 102 -6.23 19.01 -8.65
CA PHE A 102 -6.21 19.63 -9.98
C PHE A 102 -5.54 18.73 -11.01
N THR A 103 -5.87 18.94 -12.29
CA THR A 103 -5.42 18.13 -13.42
C THR A 103 -4.47 18.85 -14.38
N PHE A 104 -4.19 20.13 -14.16
CA PHE A 104 -3.34 20.96 -15.02
C PHE A 104 -1.92 21.12 -14.44
N PRO A 105 -0.93 21.57 -15.23
CA PRO A 105 0.46 21.68 -14.79
C PRO A 105 0.64 22.61 -13.57
N VAL A 106 1.47 22.21 -12.61
CA VAL A 106 1.76 23.06 -11.43
C VAL A 106 2.59 24.27 -11.81
N ARG A 107 3.44 24.17 -12.85
CA ARG A 107 4.26 25.29 -13.35
C ARG A 107 3.46 26.56 -13.65
N ASP A 108 2.16 26.45 -13.96
CA ASP A 108 1.30 27.57 -14.28
C ASP A 108 1.02 28.47 -13.06
N PHE A 109 1.22 27.96 -11.83
CA PHE A 109 0.95 28.69 -10.58
C PHE A 109 1.90 28.35 -9.42
N GLU A 110 2.98 27.61 -9.69
CA GLU A 110 4.01 27.20 -8.73
C GLU A 110 4.52 28.35 -7.84
N PRO A 111 4.84 29.55 -8.37
CA PRO A 111 5.30 30.65 -7.53
C PRO A 111 4.29 31.10 -6.47
N ASP A 112 3.00 31.07 -6.81
CA ASP A 112 1.92 31.47 -5.90
C ASP A 112 1.66 30.37 -4.88
N LEU A 113 1.77 29.10 -5.28
CA LEU A 113 1.70 27.96 -4.38
C LEU A 113 2.82 27.99 -3.33
N CYS A 114 4.06 28.31 -3.73
CA CYS A 114 5.17 28.46 -2.79
C CYS A 114 4.94 29.59 -1.77
N LYS A 115 4.41 30.75 -2.21
CA LYS A 115 4.04 31.85 -1.30
C LYS A 115 2.95 31.45 -0.31
N LEU A 116 2.00 30.62 -0.75
CA LEU A 116 0.98 30.08 0.14
C LEU A 116 1.62 29.24 1.24
N PHE A 117 2.52 28.30 0.89
CA PHE A 117 3.20 27.47 1.89
C PHE A 117 4.05 28.28 2.87
N GLU A 118 4.73 29.33 2.38
CA GLU A 118 5.43 30.28 3.24
C GLU A 118 4.51 30.92 4.28
N SER A 119 3.27 31.21 3.88
CA SER A 119 2.28 31.91 4.71
C SER A 119 1.49 30.99 5.64
N LEU A 120 1.78 29.68 5.67
CA LEU A 120 1.08 28.67 6.48
C LEU A 120 2.02 27.97 7.48
N PRO A 121 2.50 28.68 8.54
CA PRO A 121 3.54 28.18 9.44
C PRO A 121 3.12 26.98 10.31
N HIS A 122 1.82 26.72 10.40
CA HIS A 122 1.24 25.62 11.18
C HIS A 122 0.82 24.42 10.33
N LEU A 123 1.13 24.43 9.03
CA LEU A 123 0.77 23.34 8.13
C LEU A 123 1.49 22.06 8.55
N GLN A 124 0.71 21.01 8.82
CA GLN A 124 1.22 19.69 9.25
C GLN A 124 1.09 18.65 8.16
N LYS A 125 0.06 18.75 7.32
CA LYS A 125 -0.21 17.84 6.21
C LYS A 125 -0.50 18.63 4.94
N VAL A 126 0.17 18.25 3.86
CA VAL A 126 -0.17 18.71 2.51
C VAL A 126 -0.44 17.50 1.61
N ILE A 127 -1.55 17.57 0.86
CA ILE A 127 -1.92 16.59 -0.16
C ILE A 127 -2.00 17.33 -1.49
N LEU A 128 -1.22 16.89 -2.47
CA LEU A 128 -1.16 17.50 -3.81
C LEU A 128 -1.35 16.43 -4.89
N PRO A 129 -1.60 16.80 -6.15
CA PRO A 129 -1.54 15.86 -7.27
C PRO A 129 -0.15 15.26 -7.45
N LYS A 130 -0.12 14.04 -8.02
CA LYS A 130 1.06 13.17 -8.18
C LYS A 130 2.34 13.85 -8.69
N TYR A 131 2.23 14.74 -9.69
CA TYR A 131 3.34 15.41 -10.35
C TYR A 131 3.54 16.86 -9.87
N THR A 132 3.20 17.15 -8.59
CA THR A 132 3.26 18.52 -8.03
C THR A 132 4.47 18.78 -7.14
N PHE A 133 5.10 17.75 -6.59
CA PHE A 133 6.26 17.88 -5.71
C PHE A 133 7.55 18.20 -6.49
N THR A 134 7.57 19.33 -7.19
CA THR A 134 8.73 19.86 -7.90
C THR A 134 9.86 20.22 -6.92
N SER A 135 11.06 20.47 -7.44
CA SER A 135 12.22 20.93 -6.63
C SER A 135 11.87 22.15 -5.77
N LYS A 136 11.22 23.17 -6.35
CA LYS A 136 10.87 24.40 -5.63
C LYS A 136 9.79 24.19 -4.58
N VAL A 137 8.79 23.35 -4.88
CA VAL A 137 7.74 23.02 -3.91
C VAL A 137 8.33 22.29 -2.71
N VAL A 138 9.18 21.29 -2.95
CA VAL A 138 9.88 20.55 -1.88
C VAL A 138 10.80 21.48 -1.07
N GLU A 139 11.59 22.33 -1.72
CA GLU A 139 12.43 23.33 -1.05
C GLU A 139 11.61 24.26 -0.17
N GLN A 140 10.45 24.72 -0.63
CA GLN A 140 9.61 25.61 0.15
C GLN A 140 8.95 24.90 1.34
N LEU A 141 8.44 23.69 1.14
CA LEU A 141 7.86 22.86 2.20
C LEU A 141 8.90 22.49 3.27
N SER A 142 10.17 22.30 2.87
CA SER A 142 11.27 21.95 3.77
C SER A 142 11.53 22.97 4.88
N LYS A 143 11.13 24.22 4.66
CA LYS A 143 11.26 25.33 5.61
C LYS A 143 10.19 25.30 6.70
N ASN A 144 9.14 24.50 6.54
CA ASN A 144 8.04 24.46 7.48
C ASN A 144 8.37 23.53 8.66
N PRO A 145 8.50 24.06 9.89
CA PRO A 145 8.89 23.25 11.03
C PRO A 145 7.79 22.32 11.53
N SER A 146 6.52 22.59 11.17
CA SER A 146 5.37 21.81 11.62
C SER A 146 4.98 20.68 10.66
N LEU A 147 5.55 20.67 9.45
CA LEU A 147 5.14 19.76 8.39
C LEU A 147 5.59 18.33 8.72
N LYS A 148 4.62 17.43 8.78
CA LYS A 148 4.79 16.01 9.10
C LYS A 148 4.58 15.12 7.89
N VAL A 149 3.64 15.52 7.02
CA VAL A 149 3.18 14.70 5.91
C VAL A 149 3.12 15.53 4.64
N ALA A 150 3.81 15.07 3.60
CA ALA A 150 3.76 15.62 2.26
C ALA A 150 3.50 14.48 1.27
N GLN A 151 2.24 14.29 0.89
CA GLN A 151 1.83 13.13 0.09
C GLN A 151 1.00 13.54 -1.13
N PHE A 152 0.81 12.60 -2.04
CA PHE A 152 -0.23 12.68 -3.06
C PHE A 152 -1.12 11.45 -2.98
N GLU A 153 -2.32 11.54 -3.56
CA GLU A 153 -3.30 10.45 -3.58
C GLU A 153 -3.48 9.92 -5.00
N TYR A 154 -3.76 8.62 -5.12
CA TYR A 154 -3.94 7.92 -6.40
C TYR A 154 -5.35 8.02 -6.97
N THR A 155 -6.26 8.70 -6.28
CA THR A 155 -7.64 8.84 -6.74
C THR A 155 -7.70 9.75 -7.97
N GLU A 156 -8.49 9.38 -8.98
CA GLU A 156 -8.75 10.22 -10.16
C GLU A 156 -9.19 11.64 -9.75
N GLU A 157 -9.97 11.74 -8.66
CA GLU A 157 -10.43 13.02 -8.14
C GLU A 157 -9.30 13.96 -7.71
N GLN A 158 -8.18 13.44 -7.22
CA GLN A 158 -7.01 14.24 -6.83
C GLN A 158 -6.42 14.94 -8.04
N GLY A 159 -6.46 14.28 -9.19
CA GLY A 159 -5.74 14.65 -10.40
C GLY A 159 -4.26 14.29 -10.33
N SER A 160 -3.59 14.40 -11.47
CA SER A 160 -2.19 14.01 -11.64
C SER A 160 -1.24 15.19 -11.70
N GLY A 161 -1.66 16.34 -12.25
CA GLY A 161 -0.75 17.38 -12.73
C GLY A 161 -0.02 16.93 -14.01
N ASP A 162 1.14 17.53 -14.29
CA ASP A 162 1.93 17.22 -15.49
C ASP A 162 3.29 16.56 -15.12
N PRO A 163 3.58 15.34 -15.61
CA PRO A 163 4.85 14.64 -15.35
C PRO A 163 6.11 15.44 -15.69
N SER A 164 6.04 16.34 -16.67
CA SER A 164 7.18 17.17 -17.07
C SER A 164 7.62 18.16 -15.98
N ASP A 165 6.74 18.51 -15.04
CA ASP A 165 7.06 19.39 -13.91
C ASP A 165 8.01 18.75 -12.89
N VAL A 166 8.08 17.41 -12.85
CA VAL A 166 8.95 16.64 -11.94
C VAL A 166 10.12 15.95 -12.65
N HIS A 167 10.29 16.18 -13.96
CA HIS A 167 11.38 15.55 -14.72
C HIS A 167 12.77 15.97 -14.22
N ASN A 168 12.94 17.26 -13.89
CA ASN A 168 14.18 17.85 -13.37
C ASN A 168 14.13 18.05 -11.85
N TRP A 169 13.98 16.94 -11.13
CA TRP A 169 13.85 16.96 -9.67
C TRP A 169 15.22 16.97 -8.97
N PHE A 170 15.63 18.13 -8.44
CA PHE A 170 16.90 18.35 -7.74
C PHE A 170 16.74 19.45 -6.68
N PRO A 171 15.92 19.23 -5.64
CA PRO A 171 15.73 20.22 -4.59
C PRO A 171 17.04 20.52 -3.84
N SER A 172 17.31 21.80 -3.59
CA SER A 172 18.43 22.31 -2.81
C SER A 172 18.00 22.62 -1.37
N LEU A 173 18.17 21.66 -0.47
CA LEU A 173 17.75 21.79 0.91
C LEU A 173 18.83 22.43 1.81
N ASN A 174 18.40 23.24 2.78
CA ASN A 174 19.27 23.76 3.83
C ASN A 174 19.52 22.69 4.90
N GLU A 175 20.56 22.88 5.73
CA GLU A 175 20.76 22.09 6.94
C GLU A 175 19.55 22.24 7.88
N GLY A 176 19.07 21.13 8.45
CA GLY A 176 17.88 21.12 9.29
C GLY A 176 16.55 21.22 8.54
N ALA A 177 16.55 21.02 7.21
CA ALA A 177 15.34 20.86 6.42
C ALA A 177 14.43 19.75 6.98
N PHE A 178 13.11 19.96 6.91
CA PHE A 178 12.11 18.98 7.33
C PHE A 178 12.28 18.43 8.76
N PRO A 179 12.30 19.28 9.80
CA PRO A 179 12.60 18.85 11.16
C PRO A 179 11.55 17.91 11.76
N SER A 180 10.31 17.92 11.24
CA SER A 180 9.19 17.11 11.73
C SER A 180 8.65 16.11 10.70
N LEU A 181 9.24 16.01 9.51
CA LEU A 181 8.67 15.20 8.43
C LEU A 181 8.83 13.71 8.74
N ILE A 182 7.72 12.99 8.68
CA ILE A 182 7.65 11.54 8.92
C ILE A 182 7.15 10.78 7.71
N ASP A 183 6.48 11.45 6.77
CA ASP A 183 5.87 10.84 5.59
C ASP A 183 6.07 11.74 4.37
N ILE A 184 6.66 11.17 3.31
CA ILE A 184 6.85 11.84 2.03
C ILE A 184 6.48 10.93 0.86
N SER A 185 5.71 11.47 -0.09
CA SER A 185 5.45 10.86 -1.40
C SER A 185 5.97 11.74 -2.51
N VAL A 186 6.79 11.17 -3.40
CA VAL A 186 7.37 11.90 -4.55
C VAL A 186 7.28 11.09 -5.83
N SER A 187 7.03 11.79 -6.94
CA SER A 187 7.18 11.24 -8.28
C SER A 187 8.54 11.66 -8.84
N VAL A 188 9.45 10.72 -9.05
CA VAL A 188 10.86 11.04 -9.26
C VAL A 188 11.62 9.94 -10.02
N HIS A 189 12.73 10.32 -10.66
CA HIS A 189 13.74 9.38 -11.16
C HIS A 189 14.58 8.84 -10.01
N LEU A 190 14.78 7.51 -9.92
CA LEU A 190 15.54 6.93 -8.80
C LEU A 190 16.95 7.54 -8.60
N PRO A 191 17.75 7.84 -9.64
CA PRO A 191 19.04 8.51 -9.44
C PRO A 191 18.94 9.88 -8.75
N HIS A 192 17.87 10.63 -9.00
CA HIS A 192 17.64 11.92 -8.35
C HIS A 192 17.24 11.72 -6.89
N MET A 193 16.43 10.70 -6.59
CA MET A 193 16.08 10.34 -5.22
C MET A 193 17.29 9.87 -4.42
N VAL A 194 18.18 9.06 -5.03
CA VAL A 194 19.45 8.67 -4.44
C VAL A 194 20.28 9.90 -4.07
N ARG A 195 20.42 10.86 -4.99
CA ARG A 195 21.14 12.12 -4.73
C ARG A 195 20.52 12.90 -3.58
N PHE A 196 19.19 12.94 -3.50
CA PHE A 196 18.47 13.60 -2.42
C PHE A 196 18.74 12.96 -1.06
N LEU A 197 18.65 11.63 -0.96
CA LEU A 197 18.95 10.90 0.27
C LEU A 197 20.40 11.11 0.72
N LYS A 198 21.35 11.07 -0.23
CA LYS A 198 22.79 11.27 0.01
C LYS A 198 23.20 12.73 0.28
N SER A 199 22.30 13.70 0.10
CA SER A 199 22.64 15.13 0.21
C SER A 199 22.96 15.61 1.63
N GLY A 200 22.75 14.78 2.66
CA GLY A 200 22.93 15.12 4.07
C GLY A 200 21.73 15.85 4.69
N SER A 201 20.80 16.34 3.89
CA SER A 201 19.55 17.00 4.32
C SER A 201 18.34 16.06 4.35
N CYS A 202 18.58 14.74 4.38
CA CYS A 202 17.51 13.76 4.47
C CYS A 202 16.75 13.90 5.81
N PRO A 203 15.40 13.89 5.82
CA PRO A 203 14.63 14.00 7.05
C PRO A 203 14.98 12.88 8.04
N ALA A 204 15.52 13.24 9.22
CA ALA A 204 16.03 12.27 10.20
C ALA A 204 14.93 11.38 10.83
N HIS A 205 13.67 11.76 10.69
CA HIS A 205 12.51 11.10 11.29
C HIS A 205 11.60 10.42 10.28
N LEU A 206 12.07 10.21 9.04
CA LEU A 206 11.25 9.61 8.00
C LEU A 206 10.84 8.18 8.36
N GLN A 207 9.54 7.92 8.38
CA GLN A 207 8.90 6.64 8.72
C GLN A 207 8.18 6.03 7.54
N CYS A 208 7.68 6.86 6.61
CA CYS A 208 7.04 6.44 5.38
C CYS A 208 7.71 7.14 4.20
N LEU A 209 8.12 6.35 3.20
CA LEU A 209 8.67 6.84 1.95
C LEU A 209 7.92 6.18 0.80
N TYR A 210 7.23 7.00 0.02
CA TYR A 210 6.59 6.60 -1.21
C TYR A 210 7.32 7.20 -2.40
N VAL A 211 7.79 6.33 -3.31
CA VAL A 211 8.45 6.72 -4.55
C VAL A 211 7.65 6.20 -5.73
N HIS A 212 6.99 7.11 -6.44
CA HIS A 212 6.46 6.82 -7.76
C HIS A 212 7.55 7.05 -8.81
N VAL A 213 7.96 5.97 -9.48
CA VAL A 213 9.03 5.97 -10.46
C VAL A 213 8.48 6.44 -11.80
N LEU A 214 9.14 7.42 -12.42
CA LEU A 214 8.66 8.01 -13.69
C LEU A 214 9.00 7.18 -14.94
N TYR A 215 10.07 6.37 -14.87
CA TYR A 215 10.59 5.60 -16.00
C TYR A 215 11.12 4.26 -15.53
N ILE A 216 11.07 3.25 -16.41
CA ILE A 216 11.75 1.98 -16.17
C ILE A 216 13.23 2.25 -15.98
N VAL A 217 13.78 1.75 -14.88
CA VAL A 217 15.22 1.83 -14.58
C VAL A 217 15.81 0.43 -14.49
N PRO A 218 17.12 0.26 -14.79
CA PRO A 218 17.77 -1.03 -14.59
C PRO A 218 17.81 -1.43 -13.10
N PRO A 219 17.85 -2.72 -12.78
CA PRO A 219 17.89 -3.21 -11.39
C PRO A 219 19.05 -2.66 -10.55
N SER A 220 20.16 -2.25 -11.18
CA SER A 220 21.29 -1.61 -10.51
C SER A 220 20.94 -0.27 -9.87
N GLN A 221 20.08 0.53 -10.51
CA GLN A 221 19.63 1.82 -9.96
C GLN A 221 18.61 1.61 -8.83
N VAL A 222 17.76 0.59 -8.94
CA VAL A 222 16.86 0.19 -7.85
C VAL A 222 17.67 -0.23 -6.63
N ARG A 223 18.73 -1.01 -6.84
CA ARG A 223 19.65 -1.42 -5.76
C ARG A 223 20.34 -0.21 -5.13
N GLU A 224 20.89 0.70 -5.93
CA GLU A 224 21.52 1.92 -5.41
C GLU A 224 20.55 2.77 -4.59
N PHE A 225 19.28 2.86 -5.01
CA PHE A 225 18.22 3.48 -4.25
C PHE A 225 17.98 2.79 -2.91
N LEU A 226 17.84 1.46 -2.89
CA LEU A 226 17.64 0.70 -1.66
C LEU A 226 18.85 0.82 -0.71
N ASP A 227 20.08 0.78 -1.23
CA ASP A 227 21.30 1.02 -0.44
C ASP A 227 21.26 2.42 0.22
N ALA A 228 20.88 3.46 -0.54
CA ALA A 228 20.75 4.82 -0.01
C ALA A 228 19.63 4.95 1.04
N VAL A 229 18.51 4.25 0.87
CA VAL A 229 17.41 4.22 1.87
C VAL A 229 17.87 3.57 3.16
N VAL A 230 18.58 2.45 3.07
CA VAL A 230 19.14 1.75 4.24
C VAL A 230 20.10 2.65 5.01
N GLU A 231 20.98 3.36 4.30
CA GLU A 231 21.99 4.23 4.88
C GLU A 231 21.38 5.47 5.56
N HIS A 232 20.38 6.10 4.93
CA HIS A 232 19.89 7.43 5.34
C HIS A 232 18.51 7.43 6.02
N CYS A 233 17.75 6.33 5.96
CA CYS A 233 16.40 6.23 6.54
C CYS A 233 16.25 5.03 7.49
N PRO A 234 17.07 4.89 8.55
CA PRO A 234 17.03 3.72 9.44
C PRO A 234 15.75 3.60 10.29
N GLN A 235 14.93 4.65 10.35
CA GLN A 235 13.64 4.67 11.07
C GLN A 235 12.46 4.27 10.19
N LEU A 236 12.70 3.90 8.93
CA LEU A 236 11.64 3.63 7.98
C LEU A 236 10.83 2.40 8.40
N THR A 237 9.52 2.59 8.44
CA THR A 237 8.52 1.56 8.73
C THR A 237 7.74 1.15 7.48
N GLN A 238 7.62 2.06 6.52
CA GLN A 238 6.87 1.85 5.27
C GLN A 238 7.70 2.33 4.09
N LEU A 239 7.88 1.45 3.10
CA LEU A 239 8.55 1.76 1.84
C LEU A 239 7.68 1.31 0.68
N HIS A 240 7.37 2.24 -0.21
CA HIS A 240 6.61 1.99 -1.42
C HIS A 240 7.43 2.42 -2.62
N ILE A 241 7.63 1.51 -3.56
CA ILE A 241 8.26 1.74 -4.85
C ILE A 241 7.25 1.32 -5.90
N ASP A 242 6.81 2.28 -6.69
CA ASP A 242 5.66 2.09 -7.55
C ASP A 242 5.97 2.58 -8.96
N PHE A 243 5.89 1.67 -9.93
CA PHE A 243 6.01 1.98 -11.35
C PHE A 243 4.74 1.52 -12.07
N ILE A 244 3.88 2.48 -12.43
CA ILE A 244 2.58 2.24 -13.07
C ILE A 244 2.53 3.06 -14.36
N GLY A 245 3.21 2.59 -15.42
CA GLY A 245 2.96 2.90 -16.85
C GLY A 245 2.80 4.36 -17.32
N GLU A 246 3.03 5.33 -16.47
CA GLU A 246 2.85 6.75 -16.73
C GLU A 246 4.03 7.53 -16.12
N PRO A 247 4.64 8.48 -16.85
CA PRO A 247 4.32 8.91 -18.21
C PRO A 247 4.79 7.97 -19.34
N SER A 248 5.58 6.94 -19.05
CA SER A 248 6.14 6.08 -20.09
C SER A 248 5.28 4.86 -20.37
N PRO A 249 4.89 4.60 -21.63
CA PRO A 249 4.10 3.43 -21.96
C PRO A 249 4.85 2.17 -21.54
N LEU A 250 4.09 1.20 -21.06
CA LEU A 250 4.62 -0.11 -20.76
C LEU A 250 4.96 -0.83 -22.07
N MET A 251 6.18 -1.33 -22.14
CA MET A 251 6.67 -2.08 -23.29
C MET A 251 6.57 -3.56 -23.00
N PHE A 252 5.68 -4.27 -23.70
CA PHE A 252 5.65 -5.72 -23.60
C PHE A 252 6.85 -6.33 -24.33
N ARG A 253 7.44 -7.38 -23.72
CA ARG A 253 8.56 -8.13 -24.28
C ARG A 253 8.33 -9.62 -24.05
N THR A 254 8.41 -10.42 -25.11
CA THR A 254 8.35 -11.89 -25.01
C THR A 254 9.46 -12.51 -24.18
N ARG A 255 10.63 -11.84 -24.09
CA ARG A 255 11.76 -12.30 -23.29
C ARG A 255 12.38 -11.13 -22.55
N LEU A 256 12.61 -11.34 -21.26
CA LEU A 256 13.39 -10.45 -20.41
C LEU A 256 14.70 -11.12 -20.07
N SER A 257 15.80 -10.37 -20.15
CA SER A 257 17.10 -10.80 -19.63
C SER A 257 17.01 -10.90 -18.11
N GLU A 258 17.72 -11.85 -17.49
CA GLU A 258 17.84 -11.89 -16.03
C GLU A 258 18.46 -10.60 -15.47
N GLU A 259 19.36 -9.97 -16.23
CA GLU A 259 20.01 -8.69 -15.86
C GLU A 259 19.03 -7.50 -15.86
N ASP A 260 17.92 -7.61 -16.58
CA ASP A 260 16.88 -6.57 -16.65
C ASP A 260 15.82 -6.74 -15.54
N ARG A 261 15.81 -7.88 -14.84
CA ARG A 261 14.81 -8.19 -13.82
C ARG A 261 15.31 -7.83 -12.44
N ILE A 262 14.42 -7.27 -11.62
CA ILE A 262 14.68 -7.10 -10.19
C ILE A 262 14.79 -8.50 -9.56
N GLY A 263 16.00 -8.87 -9.18
CA GLY A 263 16.29 -10.13 -8.49
C GLY A 263 16.64 -9.94 -7.02
N TRP A 264 17.02 -11.03 -6.35
CA TRP A 264 17.35 -10.99 -4.92
C TRP A 264 18.52 -10.06 -4.60
N SER A 265 19.55 -10.03 -5.44
CA SER A 265 20.71 -9.14 -5.24
C SER A 265 20.34 -7.65 -5.22
N THR A 266 19.23 -7.27 -5.86
CA THR A 266 18.67 -5.92 -5.83
C THR A 266 17.93 -5.64 -4.53
N LEU A 267 17.11 -6.59 -4.06
CA LEU A 267 16.23 -6.40 -2.88
C LEU A 267 16.91 -6.69 -1.54
N ARG A 268 17.99 -7.47 -1.53
CA ARG A 268 18.71 -7.88 -0.31
C ARG A 268 19.11 -6.74 0.64
N PRO A 269 19.43 -5.50 0.20
CA PRO A 269 19.71 -4.40 1.12
C PRO A 269 18.58 -4.13 2.13
N LEU A 270 17.31 -4.42 1.78
CA LEU A 270 16.14 -4.25 2.64
C LEU A 270 16.23 -5.00 3.96
N LEU A 271 17.02 -6.08 4.04
CA LEU A 271 17.21 -6.85 5.26
C LEU A 271 17.79 -6.02 6.41
N ASN A 272 18.44 -4.89 6.11
CA ASN A 272 18.98 -3.98 7.11
C ASN A 272 17.92 -3.02 7.69
N LEU A 273 16.73 -2.91 7.08
CA LEU A 273 15.62 -2.09 7.57
C LEU A 273 14.81 -2.87 8.62
N THR A 274 15.40 -3.10 9.79
CA THR A 274 14.81 -3.91 10.87
C THR A 274 13.47 -3.42 11.42
N LYS A 275 13.09 -2.16 11.14
CA LYS A 275 11.82 -1.55 11.56
C LYS A 275 10.74 -1.59 10.47
N LEU A 276 11.06 -2.10 9.29
CA LEU A 276 10.13 -2.12 8.18
C LEU A 276 8.99 -3.09 8.47
N THR A 277 7.77 -2.55 8.52
CA THR A 277 6.53 -3.30 8.70
C THR A 277 5.73 -3.39 7.42
N GLN A 278 5.95 -2.48 6.47
CA GLN A 278 5.29 -2.47 5.17
C GLN A 278 6.29 -2.27 4.04
N PHE A 279 6.26 -3.16 3.06
CA PHE A 279 7.04 -3.02 1.84
C PHE A 279 6.16 -3.33 0.62
N ASN A 280 6.03 -2.35 -0.26
CA ASN A 280 5.33 -2.51 -1.52
C ASN A 280 6.26 -2.18 -2.69
N LEU A 281 6.42 -3.15 -3.58
CA LEU A 281 7.09 -3.01 -4.85
C LEU A 281 6.10 -3.38 -5.95
N ASN A 282 5.63 -2.40 -6.70
CA ASN A 282 4.91 -2.62 -7.95
C ASN A 282 5.86 -2.28 -9.10
N TRP A 283 6.01 -3.22 -10.03
CA TRP A 283 6.97 -3.11 -11.11
C TRP A 283 6.34 -3.62 -12.41
N ASP A 284 6.97 -3.32 -13.54
CA ASP A 284 6.48 -3.75 -14.86
C ASP A 284 6.79 -5.22 -15.17
N ALA A 285 7.93 -5.72 -14.69
CA ALA A 285 8.37 -7.08 -14.95
C ALA A 285 8.18 -8.02 -13.74
N PRO A 286 7.98 -9.34 -13.97
CA PRO A 286 8.04 -10.34 -12.91
C PRO A 286 9.41 -10.34 -12.22
N LEU A 287 9.41 -10.40 -10.89
CA LEU A 287 10.65 -10.46 -10.10
C LEU A 287 11.38 -11.80 -10.30
N SER A 288 12.71 -11.79 -10.24
CA SER A 288 13.53 -13.00 -10.33
C SER A 288 13.94 -13.46 -8.93
N LEU A 289 12.98 -14.02 -8.18
CA LEU A 289 13.16 -14.47 -6.80
C LEU A 289 12.97 -15.98 -6.68
N THR A 290 13.87 -16.66 -5.99
CA THR A 290 13.78 -18.09 -5.70
C THR A 290 13.07 -18.35 -4.35
N GLN A 291 12.77 -19.62 -4.09
CA GLN A 291 12.20 -20.03 -2.80
C GLN A 291 13.14 -19.74 -1.61
N ASP A 292 14.45 -19.88 -1.82
CA ASP A 292 15.46 -19.63 -0.79
C ASP A 292 15.57 -18.12 -0.48
N ASP A 293 15.43 -17.28 -1.51
CA ASP A 293 15.41 -15.83 -1.34
C ASP A 293 14.21 -15.38 -0.49
N ILE A 294 13.04 -16.01 -0.68
CA ILE A 294 11.84 -15.75 0.13
C ILE A 294 12.02 -16.24 1.57
N GLU A 295 12.70 -17.37 1.79
CA GLU A 295 13.04 -17.84 3.15
C GLU A 295 13.98 -16.85 3.86
N GLU A 296 15.04 -16.36 3.19
CA GLU A 296 15.94 -15.34 3.74
C GLU A 296 15.16 -14.05 4.06
N LEU A 297 14.34 -13.57 3.12
CA LEU A 297 13.50 -12.38 3.29
C LEU A 297 12.58 -12.48 4.52
N ALA A 298 11.80 -13.56 4.61
CA ALA A 298 10.84 -13.76 5.68
C ALA A 298 11.52 -13.91 7.06
N ALA A 299 12.64 -14.64 7.11
CA ALA A 299 13.39 -14.87 8.35
C ALA A 299 14.02 -13.55 8.87
N SER A 300 14.56 -12.73 7.99
CA SER A 300 15.19 -11.46 8.35
C SER A 300 14.18 -10.35 8.69
N MET A 301 12.96 -10.41 8.15
CA MET A 301 11.94 -9.36 8.30
C MET A 301 10.68 -9.85 9.05
N SER A 302 10.89 -10.46 10.22
CA SER A 302 9.80 -10.99 11.07
C SER A 302 8.75 -9.96 11.53
N ALA A 303 9.07 -8.66 11.47
CA ALA A 303 8.16 -7.57 11.82
C ALA A 303 7.18 -7.18 10.69
N LEU A 304 7.31 -7.76 9.49
CA LEU A 304 6.43 -7.45 8.37
C LEU A 304 4.96 -7.73 8.69
N GLU A 305 4.13 -6.74 8.37
CA GLU A 305 2.68 -6.79 8.42
C GLU A 305 2.06 -6.73 7.03
N VAL A 306 2.67 -5.99 6.09
CA VAL A 306 2.19 -5.84 4.71
C VAL A 306 3.36 -6.05 3.76
N LEU A 307 3.22 -6.96 2.82
CA LEU A 307 4.21 -7.20 1.78
C LEU A 307 3.54 -7.31 0.42
N THR A 308 3.97 -6.48 -0.53
CA THR A 308 3.56 -6.58 -1.94
C THR A 308 4.81 -6.69 -2.81
N LEU A 309 4.96 -7.82 -3.50
CA LEU A 309 6.08 -8.07 -4.40
C LEU A 309 5.54 -8.33 -5.82
N CYS A 310 5.27 -7.23 -6.52
CA CYS A 310 4.87 -7.18 -7.91
C CYS A 310 3.82 -8.26 -8.26
N PRO A 311 2.61 -8.23 -7.65
CA PRO A 311 1.58 -9.25 -7.89
C PRO A 311 0.99 -9.18 -9.30
N GLU A 312 1.11 -8.02 -9.95
CA GLU A 312 0.50 -7.69 -11.24
C GLU A 312 1.55 -7.19 -12.23
N PRO A 313 2.60 -8.00 -12.54
CA PRO A 313 3.55 -7.63 -13.57
C PRO A 313 2.87 -7.64 -14.94
N ILE A 314 3.47 -7.00 -15.93
CA ILE A 314 3.10 -7.23 -17.33
C ILE A 314 3.23 -8.74 -17.58
N PRO A 315 2.17 -9.41 -18.08
CA PRO A 315 2.22 -10.83 -18.33
C PRO A 315 3.40 -11.19 -19.22
N CYS A 316 4.12 -12.26 -18.90
CA CYS A 316 5.31 -12.69 -19.63
C CYS A 316 5.28 -14.22 -19.77
N PRO A 317 5.71 -14.80 -20.92
CA PRO A 317 5.76 -16.27 -21.08
C PRO A 317 6.67 -16.99 -20.08
N GLN A 318 7.59 -16.26 -19.43
CA GLN A 318 8.49 -16.82 -18.44
C GLN A 318 7.74 -17.11 -17.14
N ALA A 319 7.62 -18.39 -16.79
CA ALA A 319 7.00 -18.82 -15.54
C ALA A 319 7.73 -18.22 -14.32
N SER A 320 6.97 -17.91 -13.28
CA SER A 320 7.55 -17.48 -12.01
C SER A 320 8.32 -18.65 -11.37
N PRO A 321 9.58 -18.45 -10.93
CA PRO A 321 10.29 -19.45 -10.13
C PRO A 321 9.65 -19.67 -8.75
N LEU A 322 8.81 -18.73 -8.31
CA LEU A 322 8.04 -18.90 -7.08
C LEU A 322 6.84 -19.79 -7.32
N THR A 323 6.58 -20.67 -6.36
CA THR A 323 5.38 -21.48 -6.24
C THR A 323 4.67 -21.17 -4.92
N LEU A 324 3.51 -21.78 -4.68
CA LEU A 324 2.75 -21.63 -3.42
C LEU A 324 3.55 -21.94 -2.15
N ARG A 325 4.70 -22.64 -2.25
CA ARG A 325 5.64 -22.86 -1.16
C ARG A 325 6.23 -21.57 -0.59
N ALA A 326 6.28 -20.50 -1.38
CA ALA A 326 6.76 -19.18 -0.97
C ALA A 326 5.94 -18.57 0.17
N LEU A 327 4.73 -19.07 0.43
CA LEU A 327 3.90 -18.61 1.56
C LEU A 327 4.36 -19.15 2.92
N ILE A 328 5.03 -20.32 2.93
CA ILE A 328 5.38 -21.03 4.17
C ILE A 328 6.38 -20.22 5.03
N PRO A 329 7.46 -19.63 4.49
CA PRO A 329 8.41 -18.86 5.29
C PRO A 329 7.75 -17.67 5.99
N PHE A 330 6.85 -16.94 5.32
CA PHE A 330 6.11 -15.84 5.94
C PHE A 330 5.19 -16.31 7.06
N ALA A 331 4.47 -17.42 6.88
CA ALA A 331 3.65 -18.00 7.96
C ALA A 331 4.51 -18.43 9.16
N ARG A 332 5.73 -18.89 8.92
CA ARG A 332 6.68 -19.33 9.95
C ARG A 332 7.28 -18.16 10.72
N HIS A 333 7.73 -17.10 10.04
CA HIS A 333 8.56 -16.05 10.63
C HIS A 333 7.82 -14.73 10.88
N CYS A 334 6.84 -14.38 10.04
CA CYS A 334 6.14 -13.10 10.08
C CYS A 334 4.76 -13.24 10.76
N HIS A 335 4.75 -13.37 12.08
CA HIS A 335 3.52 -13.64 12.84
C HIS A 335 2.47 -12.52 12.82
N ASN A 336 2.88 -11.29 12.47
CA ASN A 336 2.00 -10.12 12.36
C ASN A 336 1.55 -9.84 10.93
N MET A 337 1.89 -10.68 9.96
CA MET A 337 1.48 -10.53 8.57
C MET A 337 -0.05 -10.43 8.46
N ARG A 338 -0.53 -9.34 7.85
CA ARG A 338 -1.94 -9.01 7.59
C ARG A 338 -2.24 -9.08 6.11
N GLU A 339 -1.33 -8.63 5.26
CA GLU A 339 -1.52 -8.60 3.81
C GLU A 339 -0.26 -9.10 3.12
N LEU A 340 -0.42 -10.07 2.22
CA LEU A 340 0.67 -10.63 1.42
C LEU A 340 0.23 -10.71 -0.04
N SER A 341 0.99 -10.05 -0.91
CA SER A 341 0.73 -10.02 -2.35
C SER A 341 1.96 -10.51 -3.11
N LEU A 342 1.83 -11.59 -3.87
CA LEU A 342 2.93 -12.22 -4.61
C LEU A 342 2.47 -12.63 -6.01
N TYR A 343 3.37 -12.54 -6.99
CA TYR A 343 3.22 -13.20 -8.29
C TYR A 343 3.96 -14.54 -8.31
N LEU A 344 3.23 -15.65 -8.44
CA LEU A 344 3.77 -17.00 -8.36
C LEU A 344 3.08 -17.97 -9.33
N GLU A 345 3.69 -19.13 -9.55
CA GLU A 345 3.13 -20.26 -10.27
C GLU A 345 2.33 -21.16 -9.31
N ALA A 346 1.01 -21.18 -9.41
CA ALA A 346 0.16 -22.00 -8.55
C ALA A 346 -0.01 -23.46 -9.06
N SER A 347 1.05 -24.01 -9.65
CA SER A 347 1.11 -25.42 -10.09
C SER A 347 0.95 -26.39 -8.91
N THR A 348 0.32 -27.53 -9.19
CA THR A 348 0.05 -28.59 -8.21
C THR A 348 1.25 -29.50 -7.94
N THR A 349 2.30 -29.44 -8.76
CA THR A 349 3.46 -30.38 -8.72
C THR A 349 4.15 -30.45 -7.36
N ASP A 350 4.19 -29.34 -6.63
CA ASP A 350 4.94 -29.22 -5.37
C ASP A 350 4.05 -29.22 -4.12
N LEU A 351 2.72 -29.29 -4.29
CA LEU A 351 1.76 -29.09 -3.20
C LEU A 351 1.74 -30.24 -2.20
N ASP A 352 2.01 -31.47 -2.65
CA ASP A 352 2.06 -32.64 -1.78
C ASP A 352 3.21 -32.54 -0.78
N ASP A 353 4.40 -32.23 -1.27
CA ASP A 353 5.58 -32.07 -0.42
C ASP A 353 5.44 -30.86 0.51
N ALA A 354 4.88 -29.75 0.02
CA ALA A 354 4.55 -28.58 0.83
C ALA A 354 3.56 -28.92 1.95
N SER A 355 2.50 -29.68 1.65
CA SER A 355 1.50 -30.12 2.62
C SER A 355 2.07 -31.07 3.67
N ARG A 356 3.00 -31.96 3.28
CA ARG A 356 3.74 -32.80 4.22
C ARG A 356 4.61 -31.95 5.15
N GLN A 357 5.30 -30.94 4.63
CA GLN A 357 6.11 -30.02 5.44
C GLN A 357 5.27 -29.30 6.50
N LEU A 358 4.08 -28.81 6.12
CA LEU A 358 3.16 -28.16 7.06
C LEU A 358 2.67 -29.13 8.14
N SER A 359 2.35 -30.37 7.75
CA SER A 359 1.81 -31.38 8.65
C SER A 359 2.86 -31.97 9.60
N ALA A 360 4.12 -32.05 9.18
CA ALA A 360 5.24 -32.55 9.98
C ALA A 360 5.79 -31.52 10.97
N SER A 361 5.48 -30.23 10.78
CA SER A 361 5.99 -29.14 11.62
C SER A 361 5.36 -29.11 13.03
N LEU A 362 6.20 -29.02 14.05
CA LEU A 362 5.80 -28.81 15.44
C LEU A 362 6.55 -27.57 15.98
N PRO A 363 5.86 -26.45 16.29
CA PRO A 363 4.41 -26.24 16.21
C PRO A 363 3.88 -26.12 14.76
N PRO A 364 2.55 -26.28 14.53
CA PRO A 364 1.96 -26.18 13.20
C PRO A 364 2.18 -24.81 12.56
N ILE A 365 2.75 -24.80 11.35
CA ILE A 365 2.94 -23.57 10.56
C ILE A 365 1.61 -23.11 9.97
N HIS A 366 1.19 -21.90 10.31
CA HIS A 366 0.03 -21.21 9.76
C HIS A 366 0.12 -19.71 10.06
N PHE A 367 -0.55 -18.90 9.24
CA PHE A 367 -0.69 -17.48 9.48
C PHE A 367 -1.64 -17.22 10.65
N ARG A 368 -1.26 -16.29 11.54
CA ARG A 368 -2.05 -15.94 12.73
C ARG A 368 -2.99 -14.76 12.51
N ARG A 369 -2.57 -13.81 11.68
CA ARG A 369 -3.22 -12.50 11.51
C ARG A 369 -3.48 -12.13 10.05
N LEU A 370 -3.24 -13.05 9.12
CA LEU A 370 -3.40 -12.78 7.69
C LEU A 370 -4.88 -12.51 7.40
N GLN A 371 -5.15 -11.36 6.80
CA GLN A 371 -6.48 -10.89 6.42
C GLN A 371 -6.66 -10.96 4.91
N ARG A 372 -5.62 -10.66 4.13
CA ARG A 372 -5.68 -10.67 2.67
C ARG A 372 -4.47 -11.36 2.07
N LEU A 373 -4.73 -12.19 1.07
CA LEU A 373 -3.73 -12.79 0.21
C LEU A 373 -4.06 -12.40 -1.23
N ASN A 374 -3.17 -11.66 -1.89
CA ASN A 374 -3.36 -11.24 -3.27
C ASN A 374 -2.40 -11.98 -4.19
N PHE A 375 -2.94 -12.62 -5.22
CA PHE A 375 -2.15 -13.31 -6.22
C PHE A 375 -2.05 -12.54 -7.53
N GLY A 376 -2.74 -11.40 -7.66
CA GLY A 376 -2.75 -10.54 -8.85
C GLY A 376 -2.97 -11.35 -10.13
N LEU A 377 -1.93 -11.41 -10.96
CA LEU A 377 -1.91 -12.12 -12.24
C LEU A 377 -1.31 -13.53 -12.17
N SER A 378 -1.16 -14.13 -10.99
CA SER A 378 -0.56 -15.46 -10.83
C SER A 378 -1.35 -16.54 -11.60
N PRO A 379 -0.70 -17.35 -12.44
CA PRO A 379 -1.35 -18.47 -13.12
C PRO A 379 -1.81 -19.53 -12.12
N ILE A 380 -3.00 -20.08 -12.37
CA ILE A 380 -3.60 -21.15 -11.56
C ILE A 380 -4.24 -22.22 -12.46
N PRO A 381 -3.66 -23.42 -12.57
CA PRO A 381 -4.23 -24.49 -13.40
C PRO A 381 -5.48 -25.11 -12.76
N GLU A 382 -5.43 -25.42 -11.46
CA GLU A 382 -6.46 -26.17 -10.74
C GLU A 382 -6.79 -25.48 -9.40
N PRO A 383 -8.04 -24.99 -9.20
CA PRO A 383 -8.40 -24.27 -7.99
C PRO A 383 -8.51 -25.16 -6.75
N GLU A 384 -8.97 -26.41 -6.86
CA GLU A 384 -9.26 -27.25 -5.70
C GLU A 384 -8.02 -27.66 -4.89
N PRO A 385 -6.92 -28.15 -5.51
CA PRO A 385 -5.71 -28.48 -4.76
C PRO A 385 -5.08 -27.26 -4.09
N VAL A 386 -5.15 -26.10 -4.76
CA VAL A 386 -4.68 -24.82 -4.23
C VAL A 386 -5.50 -24.39 -3.01
N ALA A 387 -6.83 -24.47 -3.09
CA ALA A 387 -7.71 -24.16 -1.96
C ALA A 387 -7.47 -25.09 -0.75
N LEU A 388 -7.23 -26.39 -1.00
CA LEU A 388 -6.86 -27.35 0.04
C LEU A 388 -5.53 -26.99 0.71
N PHE A 389 -4.51 -26.62 -0.07
CA PHE A 389 -3.23 -26.15 0.47
C PHE A 389 -3.38 -24.85 1.29
N LEU A 390 -4.09 -23.85 0.77
CA LEU A 390 -4.29 -22.58 1.45
C LEU A 390 -5.10 -22.75 2.75
N SER A 391 -6.06 -23.68 2.80
CA SER A 391 -6.82 -23.98 4.02
C SER A 391 -5.94 -24.43 5.19
N GLN A 392 -4.73 -24.93 4.90
CA GLN A 392 -3.77 -25.34 5.92
C GLN A 392 -3.05 -24.16 6.57
N LEU A 393 -2.83 -23.11 5.79
CA LEU A 393 -2.02 -21.94 6.13
C LEU A 393 -2.87 -20.75 6.61
N CYS A 394 -3.99 -20.47 5.94
CA CYS A 394 -4.78 -19.27 6.16
C CYS A 394 -5.66 -19.38 7.42
N PRO A 395 -5.83 -18.28 8.19
CA PRO A 395 -6.81 -18.22 9.27
C PRO A 395 -8.24 -18.06 8.72
N PRO A 396 -9.27 -18.29 9.55
CA PRO A 396 -10.65 -17.98 9.19
C PRO A 396 -10.84 -16.51 8.81
N GLY A 397 -11.58 -16.26 7.74
CA GLY A 397 -11.86 -14.91 7.26
C GLY A 397 -10.74 -14.28 6.43
N CYS A 398 -9.67 -15.02 6.13
CA CYS A 398 -8.69 -14.58 5.13
C CYS A 398 -9.36 -14.48 3.76
N GLU A 399 -9.27 -13.32 3.13
CA GLU A 399 -9.77 -13.02 1.78
C GLU A 399 -8.69 -13.35 0.75
N ILE A 400 -9.07 -14.01 -0.34
CA ILE A 400 -8.21 -14.24 -1.49
C ILE A 400 -8.62 -13.28 -2.59
N ASN A 401 -7.67 -12.45 -3.02
CA ASN A 401 -7.82 -11.51 -4.11
C ASN A 401 -6.94 -11.93 -5.29
N ALA A 402 -7.42 -11.64 -6.48
CA ALA A 402 -6.70 -11.78 -7.73
C ALA A 402 -7.24 -10.75 -8.73
N GLY A 403 -6.59 -10.61 -9.87
CA GLY A 403 -6.96 -9.66 -10.91
C GLY A 403 -5.98 -8.51 -11.04
N ILE A 404 -6.44 -7.47 -11.73
CA ILE A 404 -5.62 -6.33 -12.14
C ILE A 404 -6.22 -5.08 -11.52
N THR A 405 -5.38 -4.29 -10.87
CA THR A 405 -5.71 -3.01 -10.25
C THR A 405 -5.26 -1.82 -11.09
N TRP A 406 -4.73 -2.07 -12.29
CA TRP A 406 -4.25 -1.03 -13.18
C TRP A 406 -5.37 -0.02 -13.52
N PRO A 407 -5.05 1.29 -13.56
CA PRO A 407 -6.01 2.33 -13.91
C PRO A 407 -6.70 2.10 -15.26
N GLU A 408 -7.98 2.50 -15.35
CA GLU A 408 -8.73 2.56 -16.61
C GLU A 408 -7.96 3.44 -17.61
N GLY A 409 -7.34 2.84 -18.64
CA GLY A 409 -6.41 3.53 -19.54
C GLY A 409 -5.17 2.72 -19.91
N PHE A 410 -4.89 1.64 -19.20
CA PHE A 410 -3.78 0.69 -19.46
C PHE A 410 -3.83 -0.06 -20.81
N ASN A 411 -4.78 0.27 -21.68
CA ASN A 411 -4.88 -0.25 -23.05
C ASN A 411 -3.71 0.21 -23.95
N GLY A 412 -2.84 1.09 -23.46
CA GLY A 412 -1.67 1.64 -24.17
C GLY A 412 -0.38 0.81 -24.04
N MET A 413 -0.44 -0.50 -23.79
CA MET A 413 0.77 -1.32 -23.91
C MET A 413 1.29 -1.25 -25.34
N GLU A 414 2.55 -0.86 -25.48
CA GLU A 414 3.23 -0.86 -26.76
C GLU A 414 3.93 -2.21 -26.96
N VAL A 415 3.69 -2.81 -28.11
CA VAL A 415 4.33 -4.05 -28.56
C VAL A 415 5.36 -3.70 -29.62
N GLN A 416 6.56 -4.28 -29.52
CA GLN A 416 7.64 -3.98 -30.45
C GLN A 416 7.47 -4.71 -31.79
N THR A 417 6.92 -5.94 -31.74
CA THR A 417 6.80 -6.82 -32.91
C THR A 417 5.39 -7.40 -33.05
N PRO A 418 4.98 -7.81 -34.27
CA PRO A 418 3.73 -8.54 -34.46
C PRO A 418 3.70 -9.88 -33.70
N GLU A 419 4.84 -10.57 -33.56
CA GLU A 419 4.93 -11.78 -32.75
C GLU A 419 4.65 -11.50 -31.27
N ASP A 420 5.21 -10.42 -30.73
CA ASP A 420 4.95 -9.98 -29.37
C ASP A 420 3.45 -9.68 -29.16
N ALA A 421 2.79 -9.06 -30.15
CA ALA A 421 1.35 -8.79 -30.10
C ALA A 421 0.50 -10.08 -30.04
N ALA A 422 0.87 -11.10 -30.81
CA ALA A 422 0.19 -12.40 -30.79
C ALA A 422 0.35 -13.10 -29.44
N VAL A 423 1.58 -13.14 -28.91
CA VAL A 423 1.86 -13.75 -27.60
C VAL A 423 1.14 -13.00 -26.48
N LEU A 424 1.16 -11.66 -26.50
CA LEU A 424 0.43 -10.86 -25.53
C LEU A 424 -1.07 -11.16 -25.56
N THR A 425 -1.65 -11.32 -26.76
CA THR A 425 -3.07 -11.67 -26.92
C THR A 425 -3.39 -13.04 -26.32
N ASP A 426 -2.53 -14.05 -26.56
CA ASP A 426 -2.70 -15.39 -26.00
C ASP A 426 -2.57 -15.39 -24.47
N ILE A 427 -1.58 -14.68 -23.92
CA ILE A 427 -1.43 -14.56 -22.46
C ILE A 427 -2.63 -13.84 -21.84
N TRP A 428 -3.13 -12.77 -22.46
CA TRP A 428 -4.33 -12.09 -21.95
C TRP A 428 -5.55 -12.98 -21.92
N LYS A 429 -5.69 -13.84 -22.92
CA LYS A 429 -6.75 -14.84 -22.96
C LYS A 429 -6.60 -15.83 -21.80
N GLU A 430 -5.39 -16.32 -21.53
CA GLU A 430 -5.13 -17.20 -20.38
C GLU A 430 -5.34 -16.50 -19.04
N ALA A 431 -4.89 -15.24 -18.91
CA ALA A 431 -5.08 -14.43 -17.71
C ALA A 431 -6.57 -14.19 -17.40
N GLY A 432 -7.40 -14.08 -18.45
CA GLY A 432 -8.86 -14.04 -18.33
C GLY A 432 -9.45 -15.29 -17.68
N ASP A 433 -8.81 -16.45 -17.82
CA ASP A 433 -9.24 -17.70 -17.19
C ASP A 433 -8.72 -17.87 -15.76
N TRP A 434 -7.62 -17.20 -15.38
CA TRP A 434 -7.04 -17.30 -14.04
C TRP A 434 -7.90 -16.62 -12.98
N TYR A 435 -8.50 -15.46 -13.29
CA TYR A 435 -9.31 -14.71 -12.33
C TYR A 435 -10.52 -15.51 -11.80
N PRO A 436 -11.38 -16.11 -12.65
CA PRO A 436 -12.49 -16.95 -12.17
C PRO A 436 -12.04 -18.14 -11.31
N ARG A 437 -10.85 -18.69 -11.56
CA ARG A 437 -10.30 -19.80 -10.76
C ARG A 437 -9.87 -19.32 -9.37
N TRP A 438 -9.24 -18.15 -9.27
CA TRP A 438 -8.95 -17.55 -7.96
C TRP A 438 -10.21 -17.15 -7.19
N GLU A 439 -11.25 -16.66 -7.88
CA GLU A 439 -12.56 -16.42 -7.25
C GLU A 439 -13.17 -17.72 -6.70
N GLU A 440 -13.02 -18.84 -7.42
CA GLU A 440 -13.44 -20.15 -6.93
C GLU A 440 -12.67 -20.58 -5.68
N VAL A 441 -11.34 -20.37 -5.65
CA VAL A 441 -10.52 -20.59 -4.44
C VAL A 441 -11.06 -19.75 -3.28
N ASN A 442 -11.31 -18.45 -3.49
CA ASN A 442 -11.85 -17.55 -2.47
C ASN A 442 -13.21 -18.03 -1.94
N ARG A 443 -14.07 -18.55 -2.82
CA ARG A 443 -15.39 -19.09 -2.47
C ARG A 443 -15.30 -20.36 -1.62
N VAL A 444 -14.38 -21.28 -1.95
CA VAL A 444 -14.29 -22.60 -1.32
C VAL A 444 -13.42 -22.58 -0.04
N LEU A 445 -12.42 -21.72 0.02
CA LEU A 445 -11.45 -21.65 1.13
C LEU A 445 -12.09 -21.52 2.52
N PRO A 446 -13.09 -20.65 2.78
CA PRO A 446 -13.72 -20.54 4.09
C PRO A 446 -14.33 -21.86 4.59
N LEU A 447 -14.91 -22.65 3.68
CA LEU A 447 -15.50 -23.95 4.01
C LEU A 447 -14.41 -24.96 4.40
N LEU A 448 -13.34 -25.04 3.62
CA LEU A 448 -12.21 -25.95 3.89
C LEU A 448 -11.49 -25.59 5.19
N THR A 449 -11.26 -24.30 5.43
CA THR A 449 -10.64 -23.80 6.67
C THR A 449 -11.49 -24.16 7.89
N LYS A 450 -12.81 -24.04 7.79
CA LYS A 450 -13.74 -24.44 8.87
C LYS A 450 -13.67 -25.95 9.15
N VAL A 451 -13.80 -26.78 8.12
CA VAL A 451 -13.70 -28.25 8.24
C VAL A 451 -12.37 -28.65 8.87
N ARG A 452 -11.27 -27.99 8.48
CA ARG A 452 -9.94 -28.28 9.03
C ARG A 452 -9.80 -27.88 10.49
N ILE A 453 -10.45 -26.82 10.93
CA ILE A 453 -10.49 -26.43 12.35
C ILE A 453 -11.28 -27.47 13.16
N GLU A 454 -12.43 -27.90 12.66
CA GLU A 454 -13.24 -28.95 13.30
C GLU A 454 -12.46 -30.27 13.41
N GLU A 455 -11.76 -30.68 12.35
CA GLU A 455 -10.94 -31.89 12.36
C GLU A 455 -9.76 -31.78 13.34
N ARG A 456 -9.09 -30.61 13.42
CA ARG A 456 -8.03 -30.37 14.40
C ARG A 456 -8.55 -30.42 15.84
N LEU A 457 -9.76 -29.92 16.10
CA LEU A 457 -10.38 -30.00 17.42
C LEU A 457 -10.70 -31.46 17.78
N ARG A 458 -11.36 -32.17 16.87
CA ARG A 458 -11.69 -33.60 17.03
C ARG A 458 -10.45 -34.45 17.28
N ARG A 459 -9.37 -34.21 16.53
CA ARG A 459 -8.11 -34.92 16.72
C ARG A 459 -7.49 -34.66 18.09
N ARG A 460 -7.52 -33.41 18.59
CA ARG A 460 -7.02 -33.08 19.94
C ARG A 460 -7.85 -33.74 21.03
N GLU A 461 -9.18 -33.84 20.85
CA GLU A 461 -10.05 -34.55 21.78
C GLU A 461 -9.70 -36.04 21.82
N LEU A 462 -9.56 -36.67 20.65
CA LEU A 462 -9.14 -38.07 20.54
C LEU A 462 -7.74 -38.31 21.15
N GLU A 463 -6.77 -37.41 20.91
CA GLU A 463 -5.42 -37.52 21.49
C GLU A 463 -5.45 -37.44 23.03
N ARG A 464 -6.32 -36.59 23.61
CA ARG A 464 -6.52 -36.52 25.06
C ARG A 464 -7.17 -37.78 25.61
N GLU A 465 -8.19 -38.32 24.92
CA GLU A 465 -8.83 -39.57 25.30
C GLU A 465 -7.85 -40.75 25.27
N VAL A 466 -7.00 -40.82 24.24
CA VAL A 466 -5.97 -41.86 24.12
C VAL A 466 -4.94 -41.74 25.25
N GLU A 467 -4.48 -40.53 25.59
CA GLU A 467 -3.53 -40.36 26.69
C GLU A 467 -4.16 -40.71 28.06
N ASP A 468 -5.43 -40.33 28.29
CA ASP A 468 -6.18 -40.72 29.48
C ASP A 468 -6.35 -42.24 29.59
N LEU A 469 -6.71 -42.92 28.48
CA LEU A 469 -6.80 -44.38 28.43
C LEU A 469 -5.45 -45.06 28.72
N ARG A 470 -4.35 -44.50 28.20
CA ARG A 470 -2.99 -44.97 28.47
C ARG A 470 -2.59 -44.78 29.93
N MET A 471 -2.97 -43.67 30.56
CA MET A 471 -2.75 -43.46 32.00
C MET A 471 -3.57 -44.43 32.84
N ARG A 472 -4.86 -44.62 32.53
CA ARG A 472 -5.73 -45.58 33.22
C ARG A 472 -5.21 -47.02 33.12
N SER A 473 -4.73 -47.41 31.94
CA SER A 473 -4.14 -48.75 31.73
C SER A 473 -2.88 -48.94 32.57
N ARG A 474 -1.97 -47.95 32.60
CA ARG A 474 -0.77 -47.99 33.47
C ARG A 474 -1.12 -48.15 34.95
N VAL A 475 -2.11 -47.41 35.45
CA VAL A 475 -2.57 -47.53 36.86
C VAL A 475 -3.16 -48.90 37.15
N LEU A 476 -3.92 -49.48 36.22
CA LEU A 476 -4.47 -50.83 36.38
C LEU A 476 -3.37 -51.90 36.39
N GLU A 477 -2.36 -51.77 35.53
CA GLU A 477 -1.19 -52.66 35.51
C GLU A 477 -0.36 -52.56 36.80
N GLU A 478 -0.14 -51.35 37.32
CA GLU A 478 0.53 -51.15 38.61
C GLU A 478 -0.26 -51.81 39.76
N ARG A 479 -1.59 -51.67 39.78
CA ARG A 479 -2.43 -52.33 40.79
C ARG A 479 -2.37 -53.85 40.71
N LEU A 480 -2.33 -54.42 39.50
CA LEU A 480 -2.16 -55.87 39.31
C LEU A 480 -0.79 -56.36 39.80
N ASN A 481 0.26 -55.55 39.67
CA ASN A 481 1.62 -55.89 40.13
C ASN A 481 1.84 -55.68 41.65
N VAL A 482 1.02 -54.86 42.32
CA VAL A 482 1.23 -54.48 43.74
C VAL A 482 0.58 -55.45 44.75
N GLY A 483 -0.19 -56.46 44.34
CA GLY A 483 -0.67 -57.44 45.31
C GLY A 483 -1.58 -58.53 44.79
N VAL A 484 -0.98 -59.65 44.39
CA VAL A 484 -1.44 -60.94 44.93
C VAL A 484 -0.53 -61.23 46.10
N PRO A 485 -0.95 -61.02 47.36
CA PRO A 485 -0.26 -61.65 48.48
C PRO A 485 -0.22 -63.15 48.18
N HIS A 486 0.97 -63.76 48.23
CA HIS A 486 1.07 -65.20 48.39
C HIS A 486 0.39 -65.54 49.71
N ASP A 487 -0.93 -65.71 49.69
CA ASP A 487 -1.70 -66.25 50.80
C ASP A 487 -1.11 -67.64 51.07
N GLY A 488 -0.41 -67.72 52.19
CA GLY A 488 0.13 -68.95 52.72
C GLY A 488 -0.99 -69.97 52.81
N GLY A 489 -0.75 -71.14 52.22
CA GLY A 489 -1.64 -72.28 52.33
C GLY A 489 -1.99 -72.56 53.79
N CYS A 490 -3.26 -72.37 54.14
CA CYS A 490 -3.84 -73.03 55.29
C CYS A 490 -3.96 -74.53 54.96
N ILE A 491 -3.10 -75.33 55.58
CA ILE A 491 -3.25 -76.78 55.64
C ILE A 491 -4.28 -77.06 56.75
N LEU A 492 -5.43 -77.63 56.39
CA LEU A 492 -6.37 -78.26 57.32
C LEU A 492 -6.20 -79.77 57.25
N ALA A 493 -5.80 -80.34 58.40
CA ALA A 493 -5.86 -81.74 58.86
C ALA A 493 -5.32 -82.84 57.92
#